data_AF-A0A5D2KQT7-F1
#
_entry.id   AF-A0A5D2KQT7-F1
#
_cell.length_a   1.000
_cell.length_b   1.000
_cell.length_c   1.000
_cell.angle_alpha   90.00
_cell.angle_beta   90.00
_cell.angle_gamma   90.00
#
_symmetry.space_group_name_H-M   'P 1'
#
loop_
_entity.id
_entity.type
_entity.pdbx_description
1 polymer ?
#
loop_
_entity_poly.entity_id
_entity_poly.type
_entity_poly.pdbx_seq_one_letter_code
_entity_poly.pdbx_strand_id
1 'polypeptide(L)'
;MGKSWLLLAFILWQIIPNEAAIAVGGGVGIGIGNAGGVGGGGVWIGGGIGSNTPTPSVPSVSKLSSAYTALQAWKSAIADDPMRILETWVGSDVCSYKGVFCADPQGGVASEPFVAGIDLNHANLLGTLVSELSVLTDISILHLNSNRFSGTVPDSFRELSSLQELDLSNNRLSGPFPTVTLYMPNLVYLDLRFNSFSGPVPQDLFNKGLDAIFLNDNQFEGEIPQNLGNSPASVINLANNKFSGNIPSSFGLLSSKLKEILLLNNKLTGCIPEGIGLFSEMQVFDVSHNSLMGHLPDTISCLNDIEVLNLAHNQLSGELPDLVCSLRSLMNLTVAYNFFSGFSQECSKLFIRNGGFDFSLNCIPGRDMQRPQPECSGIPGSGLSCLRIPSAQPLVCGTLLGNLEANLTSSSSP
;
A
#
# COMPACT_ATOMS: atom_id res chain seq x y z
N MET A 1 -19.96 5.59 -16.26
CA MET A 1 -19.74 6.97 -15.79
C MET A 1 -19.99 7.00 -14.30
N GLY A 2 -18.98 7.34 -13.48
CA GLY A 2 -19.10 7.45 -12.03
C GLY A 2 -18.35 6.37 -11.23
N LYS A 3 -17.00 6.38 -11.26
CA LYS A 3 -16.14 5.72 -10.24
C LYS A 3 -14.84 6.47 -9.88
N SER A 4 -14.45 7.55 -10.59
CA SER A 4 -13.22 8.31 -10.29
C SER A 4 -13.29 9.33 -9.15
N TRP A 5 -14.45 9.59 -8.56
CA TRP A 5 -14.62 10.73 -7.63
C TRP A 5 -14.31 10.43 -6.16
N LEU A 6 -14.10 9.16 -5.78
CA LEU A 6 -13.87 8.79 -4.37
C LEU A 6 -12.41 8.93 -3.91
N LEU A 7 -11.43 8.92 -4.82
CA LEU A 7 -9.99 9.00 -4.46
C LEU A 7 -9.44 10.45 -4.50
N LEU A 8 -9.93 11.31 -5.39
CA LEU A 8 -9.55 12.73 -5.45
C LEU A 8 -9.97 13.53 -4.18
N ALA A 9 -10.99 13.07 -3.45
CA ALA A 9 -11.44 13.72 -2.23
C ALA A 9 -10.47 13.54 -1.04
N PHE A 10 -9.62 12.50 -1.05
CA PHE A 10 -8.66 12.24 0.03
C PHE A 10 -7.33 13.00 -0.14
N ILE A 11 -6.95 13.36 -1.37
CA ILE A 11 -5.70 14.08 -1.65
C ILE A 11 -5.79 15.57 -1.23
N LEU A 12 -6.99 16.16 -1.23
CA LEU A 12 -7.17 17.57 -0.86
C LEU A 12 -7.17 17.83 0.66
N TRP A 13 -7.13 16.80 1.53
CA TRP A 13 -7.22 16.99 2.99
C TRP A 13 -5.91 16.75 3.77
N GLN A 14 -4.79 16.47 3.10
CA GLN A 14 -3.52 16.14 3.74
C GLN A 14 -2.50 17.30 3.80
N ILE A 15 -2.89 18.53 3.42
CA ILE A 15 -2.00 19.71 3.45
C ILE A 15 -2.23 20.55 4.72
N ILE A 16 -2.07 19.99 5.93
CA ILE A 16 -1.78 20.77 7.16
C ILE A 16 -0.95 19.89 8.11
N PRO A 17 0.32 20.23 8.42
CA PRO A 17 1.06 19.54 9.48
C PRO A 17 0.66 20.12 10.85
N ASN A 18 0.52 19.27 11.87
CA ASN A 18 0.57 19.72 13.26
C ASN A 18 1.41 18.78 14.13
N GLU A 19 2.06 19.41 15.10
CA GLU A 19 3.28 19.01 15.80
C GLU A 19 3.17 17.84 16.79
N ALA A 20 4.37 17.39 17.18
CA ALA A 20 4.73 16.24 17.97
C ALA A 20 4.30 16.25 19.45
N ALA A 21 4.29 15.07 20.06
CA ALA A 21 4.54 14.90 21.50
C ALA A 21 5.45 13.69 21.77
N ILE A 22 6.48 13.96 22.57
CA ILE A 22 7.54 13.08 23.06
C ILE A 22 7.04 12.30 24.28
N ALA A 23 7.44 11.02 24.43
CA ALA A 23 7.49 10.37 25.75
C ALA A 23 8.65 9.35 25.82
N VAL A 24 9.41 9.46 26.92
CA VAL A 24 10.62 8.71 27.28
C VAL A 24 10.31 7.72 28.42
N GLY A 25 10.96 6.56 28.41
CA GLY A 25 11.12 5.65 29.56
C GLY A 25 11.03 4.18 29.10
N GLY A 26 12.01 3.29 29.23
CA GLY A 26 13.08 3.17 30.23
C GLY A 26 12.68 2.07 31.24
N GLY A 27 13.12 0.83 31.03
CA GLY A 27 12.88 -0.26 31.98
C GLY A 27 13.48 -1.60 31.57
N VAL A 28 14.62 -1.95 32.19
CA VAL A 28 15.28 -3.26 32.13
C VAL A 28 14.71 -4.15 33.24
N GLY A 29 14.45 -5.43 32.94
CA GLY A 29 14.10 -6.44 33.94
C GLY A 29 14.68 -7.81 33.58
N ILE A 30 15.72 -8.22 34.31
CA ILE A 30 16.29 -9.57 34.31
C ILE A 30 15.51 -10.43 35.30
N GLY A 31 15.14 -11.66 34.91
CA GLY A 31 14.56 -12.66 35.79
C GLY A 31 15.06 -14.07 35.45
N ILE A 32 15.93 -14.60 36.31
CA ILE A 32 16.42 -15.98 36.31
C ILE A 32 15.50 -16.79 37.24
N GLY A 33 15.09 -17.98 36.81
CA GLY A 33 14.38 -18.95 37.65
C GLY A 33 14.52 -20.36 37.09
N ASN A 34 15.09 -21.26 37.89
CA ASN A 34 15.47 -22.63 37.56
C ASN A 34 14.66 -23.62 38.43
N ALA A 35 14.28 -24.78 37.87
CA ALA A 35 13.82 -26.05 38.48
C ALA A 35 12.76 -26.67 37.54
N GLY A 36 12.78 -27.92 37.07
CA GLY A 36 13.35 -29.17 37.59
C GLY A 36 12.18 -30.17 37.72
N GLY A 37 12.13 -31.25 36.93
CA GLY A 37 11.04 -32.23 37.04
C GLY A 37 10.99 -33.31 35.96
N VAL A 38 11.38 -34.52 36.34
CA VAL A 38 11.58 -35.77 35.58
C VAL A 38 10.28 -36.46 35.11
N GLY A 39 10.33 -37.13 33.95
CA GLY A 39 9.90 -38.55 33.84
C GLY A 39 8.58 -38.88 33.13
N GLY A 40 8.65 -39.72 32.09
CA GLY A 40 7.50 -40.46 31.59
C GLY A 40 7.67 -41.05 30.19
N GLY A 41 8.44 -42.13 30.07
CA GLY A 41 8.51 -42.93 28.84
C GLY A 41 7.22 -43.70 28.58
N GLY A 42 6.73 -43.65 27.34
CA GLY A 42 5.61 -44.43 26.83
C GLY A 42 6.05 -45.26 25.63
N VAL A 43 6.00 -46.58 25.80
CA VAL A 43 6.38 -47.62 24.85
C VAL A 43 5.37 -47.69 23.70
N TRP A 44 5.87 -47.70 22.46
CA TRP A 44 5.08 -47.96 21.26
C TRP A 44 4.85 -49.46 21.09
N ILE A 45 3.59 -49.90 21.12
CA ILE A 45 3.19 -51.21 20.62
C ILE A 45 2.31 -51.00 19.39
N GLY A 46 2.91 -51.25 18.23
CA GLY A 46 2.20 -51.34 16.95
C GLY A 46 1.44 -52.65 16.86
N GLY A 47 0.14 -52.55 16.58
CA GLY A 47 -0.72 -53.69 16.28
C GLY A 47 -1.92 -53.21 15.48
N GLY A 48 -1.82 -53.30 14.15
CA GLY A 48 -2.95 -53.06 13.25
C GLY A 48 -3.84 -54.30 13.17
N ILE A 49 -5.15 -54.10 13.35
CA ILE A 49 -6.19 -55.00 12.84
C ILE A 49 -7.36 -54.12 12.38
N GLY A 50 -7.77 -54.31 11.13
CA GLY A 50 -8.87 -53.57 10.53
C GLY A 50 -10.22 -53.87 11.20
N SER A 51 -11.01 -52.83 11.41
CA SER A 51 -12.46 -52.95 11.52
C SER A 51 -13.10 -51.80 10.76
N ASN A 52 -13.88 -52.13 9.73
CA ASN A 52 -14.84 -51.22 9.14
C ASN A 52 -15.93 -50.97 10.18
N THR A 53 -15.77 -49.90 10.95
CA THR A 53 -16.84 -49.28 11.71
C THR A 53 -17.20 -47.97 11.01
N PRO A 54 -18.49 -47.66 10.78
CA PRO A 54 -18.85 -46.33 10.32
C PRO A 54 -18.42 -45.37 11.42
N THR A 55 -17.46 -44.50 11.11
CA THR A 55 -17.17 -43.35 11.95
C THR A 55 -18.50 -42.62 12.18
N PRO A 56 -18.89 -42.34 13.43
CA PRO A 56 -20.05 -41.50 13.67
C PRO A 56 -19.76 -40.17 12.97
N SER A 57 -20.61 -39.80 12.01
CA SER A 57 -20.57 -38.50 11.38
C SER A 57 -20.65 -37.47 12.50
N VAL A 58 -19.54 -36.78 12.77
CA VAL A 58 -19.52 -35.62 13.65
C VAL A 58 -20.65 -34.71 13.15
N PRO A 59 -21.63 -34.34 13.99
CA PRO A 59 -22.68 -33.44 13.56
C PRO A 59 -21.99 -32.17 13.04
N SER A 60 -22.26 -31.81 11.78
CA SER A 60 -21.71 -30.60 11.17
C SER A 60 -22.08 -29.42 12.08
N VAL A 61 -21.08 -28.84 12.75
CA VAL A 61 -21.29 -27.69 13.63
C VAL A 61 -21.82 -26.57 12.76
N SER A 62 -22.92 -25.96 13.20
CA SER A 62 -23.56 -24.86 12.47
C SER A 62 -22.55 -23.72 12.26
N LYS A 63 -22.58 -23.11 11.06
CA LYS A 63 -21.69 -21.99 10.71
C LYS A 63 -21.89 -20.82 11.67
N LEU A 64 -23.14 -20.52 12.03
CA LEU A 64 -23.45 -19.48 13.01
C LEU A 64 -23.01 -19.83 14.43
N SER A 65 -23.05 -21.11 14.81
CA SER A 65 -22.52 -21.55 16.13
C SER A 65 -21.01 -21.36 16.23
N SER A 66 -20.27 -21.64 15.15
CA SER A 66 -18.83 -21.37 15.08
C SER A 66 -18.56 -19.87 15.11
N ALA A 67 -19.33 -19.09 14.34
CA ALA A 67 -19.23 -17.64 14.33
C ALA A 67 -19.51 -17.02 15.71
N TYR A 68 -20.54 -17.50 16.41
CA TYR A 68 -20.85 -17.08 17.77
C TYR A 68 -19.64 -17.27 18.68
N THR A 69 -19.03 -18.46 18.67
CA THR A 69 -17.87 -18.78 19.51
C THR A 69 -16.69 -17.85 19.21
N ALA A 70 -16.39 -17.62 17.92
CA ALA A 70 -15.33 -16.72 17.50
C ALA A 70 -15.58 -15.26 17.91
N LEU A 71 -16.80 -14.76 17.72
CA LEU A 71 -17.16 -13.38 18.05
C LEU A 71 -17.21 -13.16 19.56
N GLN A 72 -17.59 -14.16 20.36
CA GLN A 72 -17.48 -14.06 21.83
C GLN A 72 -16.03 -14.09 22.31
N ALA A 73 -15.16 -14.91 21.68
CA ALA A 73 -13.73 -14.88 21.95
C ALA A 73 -13.14 -13.50 21.62
N TRP A 74 -13.50 -12.94 20.46
CA TRP A 74 -13.02 -11.61 20.07
C TRP A 74 -13.56 -10.49 20.96
N LYS A 75 -14.86 -10.53 21.30
CA LYS A 75 -15.45 -9.62 22.28
C LYS A 75 -14.71 -9.64 23.62
N SER A 76 -14.25 -10.80 24.05
CA SER A 76 -13.46 -10.95 25.29
C SER A 76 -12.05 -10.35 25.18
N ALA A 77 -11.52 -10.20 23.96
CA ALA A 77 -10.24 -9.53 23.69
C ALA A 77 -10.38 -8.01 23.48
N ILE A 78 -11.60 -7.47 23.52
CA ILE A 78 -11.87 -6.03 23.43
C ILE A 78 -12.01 -5.48 24.85
N ALA A 79 -11.07 -4.61 25.22
CA ALA A 79 -10.94 -4.01 26.54
C ALA A 79 -11.76 -2.72 26.73
N ASP A 80 -12.02 -1.97 25.65
CA ASP A 80 -12.80 -0.72 25.71
C ASP A 80 -13.68 -0.58 24.46
N ASP A 81 -14.96 -0.28 24.67
CA ASP A 81 -16.00 -0.07 23.65
C ASP A 81 -16.80 1.21 23.96
N PRO A 82 -16.25 2.39 23.62
CA PRO A 82 -16.86 3.68 23.98
C PRO A 82 -18.23 3.90 23.33
N MET A 83 -18.47 3.28 22.17
CA MET A 83 -19.70 3.40 21.41
C MET A 83 -20.73 2.32 21.75
N ARG A 84 -20.39 1.40 22.66
CA ARG A 84 -21.26 0.32 23.14
C ARG A 84 -21.80 -0.56 22.00
N ILE A 85 -21.02 -0.72 20.94
CA ILE A 85 -21.43 -1.51 19.76
C ILE A 85 -21.58 -2.99 20.14
N LEU A 86 -20.71 -3.48 21.02
CA LEU A 86 -20.68 -4.87 21.48
C LEU A 86 -21.78 -5.20 22.50
N GLU A 87 -22.59 -4.23 22.95
CA GLU A 87 -23.77 -4.50 23.79
C GLU A 87 -24.75 -5.44 23.07
N THR A 88 -24.85 -5.34 21.75
CA THR A 88 -25.70 -6.21 20.91
C THR A 88 -25.13 -7.62 20.71
N TRP A 89 -23.86 -7.85 21.06
CA TRP A 89 -23.18 -9.13 20.82
C TRP A 89 -23.49 -10.14 21.94
N VAL A 90 -24.77 -10.50 22.09
CA VAL A 90 -25.28 -11.41 23.12
C VAL A 90 -26.31 -12.36 22.51
N GLY A 91 -26.23 -13.63 22.89
CA GLY A 91 -27.16 -14.67 22.41
C GLY A 91 -26.72 -15.32 21.10
N SER A 92 -27.46 -16.34 20.65
CA SER A 92 -27.07 -17.13 19.47
C SER A 92 -27.38 -16.46 18.13
N ASP A 93 -28.14 -15.36 18.12
CA ASP A 93 -28.50 -14.64 16.90
C ASP A 93 -27.38 -13.69 16.47
N VAL A 94 -26.30 -14.26 15.96
CA VAL A 94 -25.10 -13.54 15.49
C VAL A 94 -25.42 -12.50 14.43
N CYS A 95 -26.46 -12.72 13.62
CA CYS A 95 -26.83 -11.81 12.55
C CYS A 95 -27.51 -10.53 13.05
N SER A 96 -27.91 -10.49 14.33
CA SER A 96 -28.42 -9.29 15.00
C SER A 96 -27.31 -8.39 15.57
N TYR A 97 -26.07 -8.88 15.57
CA TYR A 97 -24.94 -8.16 16.17
C TYR A 97 -24.61 -6.93 15.33
N LYS A 98 -24.52 -5.76 15.98
CA LYS A 98 -24.16 -4.52 15.31
C LYS A 98 -22.75 -4.66 14.71
N GLY A 99 -22.64 -4.33 13.42
CA GLY A 99 -21.41 -4.46 12.64
C GLY A 99 -21.15 -5.85 12.06
N VAL A 100 -22.04 -6.83 12.29
CA VAL A 100 -21.98 -8.16 11.67
C VAL A 100 -23.06 -8.26 10.60
N PHE A 101 -22.68 -8.71 9.41
CA PHE A 101 -23.56 -8.82 8.25
C PHE A 101 -23.60 -10.27 7.80
N CYS A 102 -24.78 -10.87 7.83
CA CYS A 102 -25.00 -12.22 7.32
C CYS A 102 -25.53 -12.21 5.89
N ALA A 103 -25.24 -13.28 5.15
CA ALA A 103 -25.85 -13.54 3.86
C ALA A 103 -26.47 -14.94 3.84
N ASP A 104 -27.50 -15.07 3.00
CA ASP A 104 -28.06 -16.36 2.63
C ASP A 104 -27.35 -16.89 1.37
N PRO A 105 -26.97 -18.17 1.35
CA PRO A 105 -26.41 -18.80 0.15
C PRO A 105 -27.42 -18.77 -1.01
N GLN A 106 -27.01 -18.22 -2.16
CA GLN A 106 -27.86 -18.16 -3.35
C GLN A 106 -28.05 -19.57 -3.96
N GLY A 107 -29.30 -20.07 -3.95
CA GLY A 107 -29.67 -21.35 -4.57
C GLY A 107 -30.29 -22.30 -3.54
N GLY A 108 -31.62 -22.31 -3.48
CA GLY A 108 -32.36 -23.04 -2.44
C GLY A 108 -32.12 -24.55 -2.44
N VAL A 109 -31.61 -25.07 -1.32
CA VAL A 109 -32.24 -26.01 -0.38
C VAL A 109 -31.48 -25.88 0.94
N ALA A 110 -32.16 -25.52 2.04
CA ALA A 110 -31.70 -25.62 3.44
C ALA A 110 -30.20 -25.34 3.68
N SER A 111 -29.66 -24.24 3.16
CA SER A 111 -28.27 -23.86 3.41
C SER A 111 -28.26 -22.75 4.45
N GLU A 112 -27.50 -22.99 5.53
CA GLU A 112 -27.49 -22.16 6.73
C GLU A 112 -26.93 -20.76 6.42
N PRO A 113 -27.53 -19.68 6.95
CA PRO A 113 -26.94 -18.35 6.87
C PRO A 113 -25.52 -18.36 7.46
N PHE A 114 -24.68 -17.46 6.95
CA PHE A 114 -23.29 -17.32 7.39
C PHE A 114 -22.92 -15.85 7.52
N VAL A 115 -21.87 -15.56 8.30
CA VAL A 115 -21.33 -14.21 8.41
C VAL A 115 -20.55 -13.89 7.14
N ALA A 116 -21.09 -12.97 6.33
CA ALA A 116 -20.50 -12.54 5.08
C ALA A 116 -19.58 -11.32 5.26
N GLY A 117 -19.82 -10.49 6.28
CA GLY A 117 -19.00 -9.32 6.53
C GLY A 117 -18.99 -8.87 7.98
N ILE A 118 -17.90 -8.22 8.37
CA ILE A 118 -17.78 -7.47 9.62
C ILE A 118 -17.32 -6.06 9.26
N ASP A 119 -18.09 -5.06 9.64
CA ASP A 119 -17.74 -3.64 9.54
C ASP A 119 -17.90 -2.98 10.91
N LEU A 120 -16.76 -2.62 11.49
CA LEU A 120 -16.65 -1.89 12.76
C LEU A 120 -15.88 -0.58 12.56
N ASN A 121 -15.99 0.02 11.38
CA ASN A 121 -15.33 1.30 11.08
C ASN A 121 -15.75 2.39 12.08
N HIS A 122 -14.78 3.17 12.54
CA HIS A 122 -14.94 4.28 13.49
C HIS A 122 -15.52 3.90 14.86
N ALA A 123 -15.49 2.62 15.24
CA ALA A 123 -16.02 2.14 16.51
C ALA A 123 -15.13 2.50 17.73
N ASN A 124 -13.89 2.94 17.48
CA ASN A 124 -12.91 3.29 18.51
C ASN A 124 -12.66 2.16 19.52
N LEU A 125 -12.77 0.91 19.12
CA LEU A 125 -12.60 -0.28 19.98
C LEU A 125 -11.12 -0.46 20.34
N LEU A 126 -10.83 -0.68 21.63
CA LEU A 126 -9.49 -1.04 22.11
C LEU A 126 -9.40 -2.55 22.33
N GLY A 127 -8.46 -3.22 21.69
CA GLY A 127 -8.28 -4.66 21.86
C GLY A 127 -7.21 -5.24 20.95
N THR A 128 -7.32 -6.54 20.67
CA THR A 128 -6.48 -7.26 19.72
C THR A 128 -7.33 -8.08 18.75
N LEU A 129 -6.74 -8.43 17.60
CA LEU A 129 -7.29 -9.47 16.74
C LEU A 129 -7.01 -10.84 17.37
N VAL A 130 -7.95 -11.79 17.26
CA VAL A 130 -7.82 -13.13 17.84
C VAL A 130 -7.81 -14.21 16.76
N SER A 131 -7.11 -15.31 17.02
CA SER A 131 -6.97 -16.41 16.07
C SER A 131 -8.31 -17.04 15.69
N GLU A 132 -9.26 -17.03 16.62
CA GLU A 132 -10.57 -17.67 16.55
C GLU A 132 -11.45 -17.08 15.44
N LEU A 133 -11.19 -15.85 15.00
CA LEU A 133 -11.86 -15.27 13.84
C LEU A 133 -11.61 -16.08 12.55
N SER A 134 -10.57 -16.91 12.50
CA SER A 134 -10.25 -17.73 11.33
C SER A 134 -11.30 -18.78 10.99
N VAL A 135 -12.25 -19.07 11.89
CA VAL A 135 -13.37 -19.99 11.60
C VAL A 135 -14.43 -19.36 10.69
N LEU A 136 -14.38 -18.03 10.48
CA LEU A 136 -15.28 -17.29 9.60
C LEU A 136 -14.84 -17.42 8.14
N THR A 137 -14.71 -18.64 7.64
CA THR A 137 -14.10 -18.91 6.32
C THR A 137 -14.90 -18.36 5.13
N ASP A 138 -16.18 -18.07 5.33
CA ASP A 138 -17.09 -17.48 4.33
C ASP A 138 -17.13 -15.93 4.36
N ILE A 139 -16.39 -15.28 5.27
CA ILE A 139 -16.37 -13.82 5.33
C ILE A 139 -15.68 -13.25 4.09
N SER A 140 -16.34 -12.29 3.42
CA SER A 140 -15.79 -11.59 2.26
C SER A 140 -15.22 -10.22 2.62
N ILE A 141 -15.70 -9.60 3.69
CA ILE A 141 -15.35 -8.23 4.09
C ILE A 141 -14.98 -8.19 5.57
N LEU A 142 -13.80 -7.66 5.89
CA LEU A 142 -13.40 -7.31 7.25
C LEU A 142 -12.89 -5.87 7.28
N HIS A 143 -13.73 -4.94 7.73
CA HIS A 143 -13.43 -3.52 7.82
C HIS A 143 -13.34 -3.06 9.28
N LEU A 144 -12.16 -2.61 9.69
CA LEU A 144 -11.82 -2.22 11.06
C LEU A 144 -11.18 -0.83 11.12
N ASN A 145 -11.41 0.02 10.13
CA ASN A 145 -10.85 1.38 10.06
C ASN A 145 -11.14 2.17 11.35
N SER A 146 -10.18 2.98 11.79
CA SER A 146 -10.36 3.93 12.91
C SER A 146 -10.78 3.24 14.22
N ASN A 147 -10.01 2.23 14.60
CA ASN A 147 -10.09 1.56 15.89
C ASN A 147 -8.74 1.68 16.62
N ARG A 148 -8.62 1.00 17.76
CA ARG A 148 -7.40 0.96 18.59
C ARG A 148 -6.90 -0.49 18.73
N PHE A 149 -7.10 -1.32 17.70
CA PHE A 149 -6.58 -2.69 17.70
C PHE A 149 -5.06 -2.67 17.66
N SER A 150 -4.44 -3.47 18.52
CA SER A 150 -2.98 -3.58 18.69
C SER A 150 -2.49 -5.01 18.51
N GLY A 151 -1.17 -5.20 18.48
CA GLY A 151 -0.53 -6.49 18.19
C GLY A 151 -0.31 -6.71 16.69
N THR A 152 -0.22 -7.98 16.28
CA THR A 152 -0.02 -8.41 14.89
C THR A 152 -1.31 -8.98 14.30
N VAL A 153 -1.37 -9.11 12.97
CA VAL A 153 -2.43 -9.89 12.32
C VAL A 153 -2.19 -11.39 12.62
N PRO A 154 -3.18 -12.15 13.10
CA PRO A 154 -2.99 -13.57 13.41
C PRO A 154 -2.67 -14.40 12.17
N ASP A 155 -1.68 -15.30 12.27
CA ASP A 155 -1.32 -16.20 11.16
C ASP A 155 -2.46 -17.12 10.71
N SER A 156 -3.43 -17.42 11.59
CA SER A 156 -4.61 -18.21 11.22
C SER A 156 -5.53 -17.48 10.24
N PHE A 157 -5.37 -16.18 10.01
CA PHE A 157 -6.19 -15.45 9.02
C PHE A 157 -5.98 -15.99 7.60
N ARG A 158 -4.93 -16.79 7.34
CA ARG A 158 -4.76 -17.53 6.08
C ARG A 158 -5.97 -18.42 5.73
N GLU A 159 -6.75 -18.84 6.73
CA GLU A 159 -7.93 -19.69 6.56
C GLU A 159 -9.17 -18.90 6.09
N LEU A 160 -9.12 -17.56 6.09
CA LEU A 160 -10.18 -16.68 5.58
C LEU A 160 -10.20 -16.69 4.05
N SER A 161 -10.48 -17.87 3.49
CA SER A 161 -10.33 -18.16 2.06
C SER A 161 -11.27 -17.35 1.17
N SER A 162 -12.43 -16.92 1.69
CA SER A 162 -13.40 -16.11 0.95
C SER A 162 -13.16 -14.59 1.05
N LEU A 163 -12.19 -14.16 1.87
CA LEU A 163 -11.96 -12.74 2.14
C LEU A 163 -11.48 -12.02 0.89
N GLN A 164 -12.19 -10.95 0.52
CA GLN A 164 -11.93 -10.10 -0.64
C GLN A 164 -11.39 -8.74 -0.23
N GLU A 165 -11.93 -8.18 0.85
CA GLU A 165 -11.56 -6.87 1.36
C GLU A 165 -11.09 -6.96 2.81
N LEU A 166 -9.84 -6.56 3.05
CA LEU A 166 -9.26 -6.44 4.37
C LEU A 166 -8.84 -4.98 4.59
N ASP A 167 -9.60 -4.28 5.43
CA ASP A 167 -9.28 -2.93 5.87
C ASP A 167 -8.95 -2.93 7.37
N LEU A 168 -7.66 -2.76 7.67
CA LEU A 168 -7.11 -2.64 9.02
C LEU A 168 -6.57 -1.23 9.30
N SER A 169 -6.95 -0.26 8.49
CA SER A 169 -6.39 1.08 8.51
C SER A 169 -6.66 1.85 9.81
N ASN A 170 -5.81 2.81 10.14
CA ASN A 170 -5.94 3.68 11.31
C ASN A 170 -6.19 2.89 12.61
N ASN A 171 -5.21 2.05 12.95
CA ASN A 171 -5.17 1.22 14.15
C ASN A 171 -3.81 1.37 14.85
N ARG A 172 -3.53 0.50 15.83
CA ARG A 172 -2.24 0.43 16.55
C ARG A 172 -1.52 -0.89 16.27
N LEU A 173 -1.77 -1.49 15.10
CA LEU A 173 -1.12 -2.74 14.71
C LEU A 173 0.37 -2.48 14.43
N SER A 174 1.19 -3.48 14.71
CA SER A 174 2.65 -3.37 14.63
C SER A 174 3.29 -4.71 14.27
N GLY A 175 4.62 -4.71 14.11
CA GLY A 175 5.39 -5.87 13.67
C GLY A 175 5.70 -5.82 12.17
N PRO A 176 6.18 -6.93 11.58
CA PRO A 176 6.49 -6.98 10.15
C PRO A 176 5.22 -6.90 9.29
N PHE A 177 5.40 -6.74 7.97
CA PHE A 177 4.31 -6.92 7.01
C PHE A 177 3.55 -8.24 7.29
N PRO A 178 2.21 -8.23 7.36
CA PRO A 178 1.42 -9.43 7.66
C PRO A 178 1.42 -10.38 6.45
N THR A 179 2.45 -11.21 6.31
CA THR A 179 2.63 -12.16 5.19
C THR A 179 1.47 -13.14 5.04
N VAL A 180 0.70 -13.37 6.11
CA VAL A 180 -0.57 -14.11 6.09
C VAL A 180 -1.52 -13.62 4.98
N THR A 181 -1.56 -12.31 4.71
CA THR A 181 -2.41 -11.70 3.67
C THR A 181 -2.04 -12.17 2.26
N LEU A 182 -0.79 -12.60 2.05
CA LEU A 182 -0.34 -13.12 0.76
C LEU A 182 -1.00 -14.45 0.44
N TYR A 183 -1.33 -15.26 1.45
CA TYR A 183 -1.91 -16.58 1.32
C TYR A 183 -3.44 -16.60 1.21
N MET A 184 -4.11 -15.45 1.31
CA MET A 184 -5.58 -15.34 1.16
C MET A 184 -5.96 -15.34 -0.33
N PRO A 185 -6.52 -16.41 -0.90
CA PRO A 185 -6.60 -16.58 -2.35
C PRO A 185 -7.47 -15.55 -3.08
N ASN A 186 -8.53 -15.06 -2.43
CA ASN A 186 -9.51 -14.15 -3.02
C ASN A 186 -9.32 -12.67 -2.64
N LEU A 187 -8.27 -12.35 -1.90
CA LEU A 187 -8.03 -10.98 -1.43
C LEU A 187 -7.67 -10.07 -2.61
N VAL A 188 -8.45 -9.00 -2.79
CA VAL A 188 -8.30 -8.00 -3.86
C VAL A 188 -8.06 -6.58 -3.33
N TYR A 189 -8.48 -6.29 -2.11
CA TYR A 189 -8.28 -4.99 -1.44
C TYR A 189 -7.55 -5.19 -0.12
N LEU A 190 -6.37 -4.58 0.02
CA LEU A 190 -5.57 -4.62 1.23
C LEU A 190 -5.24 -3.19 1.69
N ASP A 191 -5.81 -2.81 2.83
CA ASP A 191 -5.54 -1.52 3.46
C ASP A 191 -4.94 -1.69 4.87
N LEU A 192 -3.67 -1.30 5.01
CA LEU A 192 -2.89 -1.34 6.25
C LEU A 192 -2.45 0.06 6.68
N ARG A 193 -2.96 1.12 6.05
CA ARG A 193 -2.47 2.50 6.29
C ARG A 193 -2.63 2.95 7.73
N PHE A 194 -1.83 3.93 8.17
CA PHE A 194 -1.91 4.51 9.52
C PHE A 194 -1.82 3.45 10.62
N ASN A 195 -0.73 2.68 10.60
CA ASN A 195 -0.39 1.69 11.62
C ASN A 195 1.10 1.84 11.98
N SER A 196 1.69 0.85 12.65
CA SER A 196 3.10 0.81 13.02
C SER A 196 3.80 -0.44 12.47
N PHE A 197 3.40 -0.91 11.28
CA PHE A 197 4.12 -2.00 10.60
C PHE A 197 5.51 -1.54 10.18
N SER A 198 6.50 -2.43 10.26
CA SER A 198 7.92 -2.12 10.04
C SER A 198 8.64 -3.19 9.23
N GLY A 199 9.90 -2.94 8.86
CA GLY A 199 10.70 -3.87 8.07
C GLY A 199 10.39 -3.79 6.57
N PRO A 200 10.92 -4.74 5.77
CA PRO A 200 10.73 -4.73 4.33
C PRO A 200 9.36 -5.24 3.90
N VAL A 201 8.90 -4.74 2.75
CA VAL A 201 7.74 -5.28 2.04
C VAL A 201 8.18 -6.49 1.21
N PRO A 202 7.53 -7.65 1.34
CA PRO A 202 7.90 -8.85 0.59
C PRO A 202 7.60 -8.71 -0.91
N GLN A 203 8.47 -9.23 -1.77
CA GLN A 203 8.28 -9.23 -3.23
C GLN A 203 6.95 -9.85 -3.65
N ASP A 204 6.50 -10.89 -2.94
CA ASP A 204 5.30 -11.66 -3.28
C ASP A 204 4.02 -10.81 -3.21
N LEU A 205 4.04 -9.66 -2.52
CA LEU A 205 2.95 -8.70 -2.53
C LEU A 205 2.62 -8.23 -3.95
N PHE A 206 3.64 -7.89 -4.74
CA PHE A 206 3.45 -7.37 -6.10
C PHE A 206 3.21 -8.46 -7.15
N ASN A 207 3.26 -9.74 -6.76
CA ASN A 207 2.81 -10.85 -7.61
C ASN A 207 1.36 -11.26 -7.29
N LYS A 208 0.79 -10.75 -6.20
CA LYS A 208 -0.58 -11.06 -5.78
C LYS A 208 -1.59 -10.31 -6.65
N GLY A 209 -2.74 -10.95 -6.90
CA GLY A 209 -3.89 -10.38 -7.60
C GLY A 209 -4.65 -9.29 -6.86
N LEU A 210 -3.95 -8.33 -6.23
CA LEU A 210 -4.56 -7.18 -5.57
C LEU A 210 -4.90 -6.08 -6.59
N ASP A 211 -6.05 -5.44 -6.42
CA ASP A 211 -6.45 -4.23 -7.17
C ASP A 211 -6.03 -2.95 -6.44
N ALA A 212 -6.06 -2.95 -5.11
CA ALA A 212 -5.69 -1.80 -4.30
C ALA A 212 -4.78 -2.18 -3.12
N ILE A 213 -3.67 -1.46 -2.99
CA ILE A 213 -2.63 -1.67 -1.98
C ILE A 213 -2.37 -0.35 -1.26
N PHE A 214 -2.76 -0.25 0.01
CA PHE A 214 -2.51 0.93 0.84
C PHE A 214 -1.62 0.58 2.03
N LEU A 215 -0.37 1.04 2.00
CA LEU A 215 0.63 0.82 3.05
C LEU A 215 1.13 2.13 3.67
N ASN A 216 0.55 3.27 3.30
CA ASN A 216 1.03 4.57 3.73
C ASN A 216 0.93 4.80 5.24
N ASP A 217 1.74 5.72 5.76
CA ASP A 217 1.74 6.09 7.18
C ASP A 217 2.02 4.87 8.08
N ASN A 218 3.14 4.21 7.79
CA ASN A 218 3.70 3.09 8.54
C ASN A 218 5.21 3.34 8.75
N GLN A 219 5.94 2.30 9.16
CA GLN A 219 7.38 2.34 9.39
C GLN A 219 8.13 1.34 8.48
N PHE A 220 7.56 1.00 7.30
CA PHE A 220 8.21 0.12 6.35
C PHE A 220 9.53 0.73 5.87
N GLU A 221 10.53 -0.11 5.68
CA GLU A 221 11.91 0.28 5.33
C GLU A 221 12.51 -0.69 4.31
N GLY A 222 13.77 -0.44 3.90
CA GLY A 222 14.40 -1.18 2.83
C GLY A 222 13.98 -0.68 1.45
N GLU A 223 14.37 -1.41 0.42
CA GLU A 223 14.06 -1.05 -0.96
C GLU A 223 12.65 -1.49 -1.37
N ILE A 224 12.03 -0.75 -2.29
CA ILE A 224 10.82 -1.21 -2.96
C ILE A 224 11.19 -2.44 -3.82
N PRO A 225 10.49 -3.58 -3.69
CA PRO A 225 10.80 -4.78 -4.45
C PRO A 225 10.88 -4.57 -5.97
N GLN A 226 11.88 -5.20 -6.58
CA GLN A 226 12.16 -5.06 -8.02
C GLN A 226 11.06 -5.61 -8.93
N ASN A 227 10.03 -6.25 -8.40
CA ASN A 227 8.87 -6.71 -9.16
C ASN A 227 7.63 -5.82 -8.98
N LEU A 228 7.79 -4.58 -8.50
CA LEU A 228 6.70 -3.59 -8.40
C LEU A 228 5.87 -3.50 -9.68
N GLY A 229 6.53 -3.49 -10.85
CA GLY A 229 5.88 -3.43 -12.15
C GLY A 229 5.01 -4.64 -12.52
N ASN A 230 5.12 -5.76 -11.80
CA ASN A 230 4.29 -6.96 -12.00
C ASN A 230 2.89 -6.81 -11.41
N SER A 231 2.70 -5.85 -10.50
CA SER A 231 1.46 -5.75 -9.74
C SER A 231 0.28 -5.43 -10.66
N PRO A 232 -0.84 -6.19 -10.58
CA PRO A 232 -2.04 -5.89 -11.35
C PRO A 232 -2.86 -4.73 -10.75
N ALA A 233 -2.40 -4.14 -9.65
CA ALA A 233 -3.12 -3.12 -8.90
C ALA A 233 -3.37 -1.86 -9.73
N SER A 234 -4.55 -1.29 -9.59
CA SER A 234 -4.90 0.02 -10.11
C SER A 234 -4.44 1.15 -9.19
N VAL A 235 -4.28 0.90 -7.89
CA VAL A 235 -3.82 1.88 -6.89
C VAL A 235 -2.77 1.28 -5.97
N ILE A 236 -1.62 1.96 -5.85
CA ILE A 236 -0.55 1.61 -4.92
C ILE A 236 -0.14 2.86 -4.13
N ASN A 237 -0.36 2.86 -2.82
CA ASN A 237 0.05 3.95 -1.93
C ASN A 237 1.08 3.47 -0.91
N LEU A 238 2.33 3.92 -1.07
CA LEU A 238 3.48 3.64 -0.21
C LEU A 238 3.98 4.90 0.52
N ALA A 239 3.19 5.97 0.53
CA ALA A 239 3.57 7.26 1.09
C ALA A 239 3.95 7.21 2.58
N ASN A 240 4.68 8.21 3.07
CA ASN A 240 4.93 8.40 4.51
C ASN A 240 5.50 7.13 5.18
N ASN A 241 6.59 6.60 4.62
CA ASN A 241 7.32 5.44 5.13
C ASN A 241 8.83 5.75 5.14
N LYS A 242 9.68 4.72 5.27
CA LYS A 242 11.14 4.84 5.25
C LYS A 242 11.76 4.09 4.08
N PHE A 243 11.01 3.88 2.99
CA PHE A 243 11.54 3.20 1.79
C PHE A 243 12.76 3.94 1.25
N SER A 244 13.82 3.20 0.95
CA SER A 244 15.10 3.72 0.46
C SER A 244 15.48 3.10 -0.89
N GLY A 245 16.62 3.52 -1.44
CA GLY A 245 17.09 3.02 -2.73
C GLY A 245 16.28 3.59 -3.89
N ASN A 246 16.37 2.95 -5.05
CA ASN A 246 15.80 3.49 -6.28
C ASN A 246 14.35 3.04 -6.49
N ILE A 247 13.59 3.82 -7.27
CA ILE A 247 12.38 3.29 -7.90
C ILE A 247 12.82 2.16 -8.86
N PRO A 248 12.26 0.94 -8.75
CA PRO A 248 12.67 -0.22 -9.56
C PRO A 248 12.70 0.06 -11.07
N SER A 249 13.74 -0.39 -11.76
CA SER A 249 13.86 -0.20 -13.22
C SER A 249 12.83 -1.00 -14.02
N SER A 250 12.29 -2.06 -13.42
CA SER A 250 11.19 -2.86 -13.96
C SER A 250 9.85 -2.13 -13.99
N PHE A 251 9.77 -0.95 -13.36
CA PHE A 251 8.57 -0.15 -13.30
C PHE A 251 8.15 0.28 -14.72
N GLY A 252 7.08 -0.35 -15.22
CA GLY A 252 6.57 -0.15 -16.58
C GLY A 252 6.45 -1.43 -17.42
N LEU A 253 7.14 -2.52 -17.07
CA LEU A 253 7.29 -3.67 -17.97
C LEU A 253 6.04 -4.56 -18.12
N LEU A 254 5.14 -4.62 -17.13
CA LEU A 254 4.19 -5.75 -17.04
C LEU A 254 2.73 -5.41 -16.69
N SER A 255 2.41 -4.18 -16.25
CA SER A 255 1.04 -3.82 -15.86
C SER A 255 0.59 -2.50 -16.47
N SER A 256 -0.53 -2.52 -17.21
CA SER A 256 -1.09 -1.33 -17.88
C SER A 256 -2.23 -0.67 -17.10
N LYS A 257 -2.59 -1.20 -15.92
CA LYS A 257 -3.79 -0.79 -15.17
C LYS A 257 -3.55 0.21 -14.05
N LEU A 258 -2.28 0.45 -13.70
CA LEU A 258 -1.93 1.34 -12.61
C LEU A 258 -2.36 2.77 -12.94
N LYS A 259 -3.31 3.28 -12.15
CA LYS A 259 -3.86 4.63 -12.26
C LYS A 259 -3.25 5.59 -11.27
N GLU A 260 -2.97 5.12 -10.07
CA GLU A 260 -2.46 5.97 -9.00
C GLU A 260 -1.28 5.29 -8.31
N ILE A 261 -0.15 5.99 -8.27
CA ILE A 261 0.97 5.58 -7.44
C ILE A 261 1.51 6.75 -6.64
N LEU A 262 1.53 6.56 -5.32
CA LEU A 262 1.97 7.54 -4.34
C LEU A 262 3.17 6.99 -3.57
N LEU A 263 4.33 7.61 -3.76
CA LEU A 263 5.61 7.26 -3.14
C LEU A 263 6.16 8.43 -2.29
N LEU A 264 5.37 9.49 -2.11
CA LEU A 264 5.78 10.70 -1.41
C LEU A 264 6.24 10.47 0.02
N ASN A 265 7.13 11.34 0.50
CA ASN A 265 7.65 11.34 1.87
C ASN A 265 8.27 9.99 2.25
N ASN A 266 9.31 9.62 1.49
CA ASN A 266 10.16 8.46 1.71
C ASN A 266 11.64 8.88 1.64
N LYS A 267 12.55 7.92 1.55
CA LYS A 267 14.00 8.14 1.40
C LYS A 267 14.49 7.65 0.02
N LEU A 268 13.64 7.71 -1.00
CA LEU A 268 13.97 7.21 -2.33
C LEU A 268 15.06 8.08 -2.98
N THR A 269 15.96 7.42 -3.69
CA THR A 269 17.12 8.02 -4.37
C THR A 269 17.16 7.59 -5.84
N GLY A 270 18.19 8.04 -6.57
CA GLY A 270 18.36 7.67 -7.98
C GLY A 270 17.41 8.42 -8.91
N CYS A 271 17.28 7.94 -10.15
CA CYS A 271 16.47 8.56 -11.19
C CYS A 271 15.04 8.01 -11.23
N ILE A 272 14.15 8.77 -11.86
CA ILE A 272 12.84 8.26 -12.28
C ILE A 272 13.04 7.37 -13.52
N PRO A 273 12.60 6.09 -13.50
CA PRO A 273 12.87 5.13 -14.57
C PRO A 273 12.09 5.47 -15.86
N GLU A 274 12.65 5.11 -17.02
CA GLU A 274 12.02 5.37 -18.33
C GLU A 274 10.67 4.68 -18.50
N GLY A 275 10.50 3.51 -17.88
CA GLY A 275 9.30 2.71 -18.00
C GLY A 275 8.04 3.39 -17.42
N ILE A 276 8.18 4.51 -16.69
CA ILE A 276 7.02 5.33 -16.26
C ILE A 276 6.09 5.66 -17.44
N GLY A 277 6.65 5.97 -18.61
CA GLY A 277 5.86 6.34 -19.78
C GLY A 277 4.99 5.23 -20.37
N LEU A 278 5.14 3.99 -19.90
CA LEU A 278 4.30 2.86 -20.31
C LEU A 278 2.92 2.87 -19.62
N PHE A 279 2.75 3.58 -18.49
CA PHE A 279 1.48 3.68 -17.78
C PHE A 279 0.59 4.78 -18.37
N SER A 280 0.12 4.58 -19.62
CA SER A 280 -0.64 5.62 -20.33
C SER A 280 -1.99 5.99 -19.69
N GLU A 281 -2.56 5.11 -18.85
CA GLU A 281 -3.79 5.31 -18.08
C GLU A 281 -3.56 5.89 -16.67
N MET A 282 -2.30 6.22 -16.32
CA MET A 282 -1.96 6.78 -15.01
C MET A 282 -2.56 8.18 -14.86
N GLN A 283 -3.25 8.41 -13.74
CA GLN A 283 -3.91 9.66 -13.36
C GLN A 283 -3.15 10.41 -12.26
N VAL A 284 -2.51 9.70 -11.33
CA VAL A 284 -1.77 10.30 -10.21
C VAL A 284 -0.38 9.69 -10.09
N PHE A 285 0.63 10.54 -10.17
CA PHE A 285 2.02 10.20 -9.86
C PHE A 285 2.59 11.21 -8.86
N ASP A 286 2.78 10.78 -7.61
CA ASP A 286 3.36 11.61 -6.56
C ASP A 286 4.61 10.94 -5.97
N VAL A 287 5.77 11.54 -6.24
CA VAL A 287 7.07 11.14 -5.69
C VAL A 287 7.71 12.26 -4.87
N SER A 288 6.91 13.23 -4.43
CA SER A 288 7.40 14.39 -3.73
C SER A 288 8.06 14.05 -2.40
N HIS A 289 8.90 14.94 -1.87
CA HIS A 289 9.57 14.72 -0.58
C HIS A 289 10.40 13.43 -0.56
N ASN A 290 11.31 13.31 -1.52
CA ASN A 290 12.29 12.24 -1.61
C ASN A 290 13.68 12.84 -1.91
N SER A 291 14.64 12.01 -2.27
CA SER A 291 15.98 12.41 -2.73
C SER A 291 16.26 11.95 -4.16
N LEU A 292 15.21 11.92 -5.00
CA LEU A 292 15.33 11.59 -6.42
C LEU A 292 16.16 12.66 -7.14
N MET A 293 16.98 12.23 -8.09
CA MET A 293 17.97 13.10 -8.75
C MET A 293 18.05 12.85 -10.26
N GLY A 294 18.80 13.73 -10.93
CA GLY A 294 19.02 13.66 -12.38
C GLY A 294 17.86 14.25 -13.20
N HIS A 295 17.85 13.92 -14.49
CA HIS A 295 16.88 14.46 -15.45
C HIS A 295 15.58 13.65 -15.44
N LEU A 296 14.46 14.31 -15.68
CA LEU A 296 13.20 13.62 -15.95
C LEU A 296 13.30 12.82 -17.27
N PRO A 297 12.75 11.61 -17.33
CA PRO A 297 12.70 10.88 -18.58
C PRO A 297 11.73 11.52 -19.56
N ASP A 298 12.09 11.63 -20.83
CA ASP A 298 11.21 12.17 -21.87
C ASP A 298 9.89 11.37 -21.96
N THR A 299 9.93 10.08 -21.59
CA THR A 299 8.78 9.17 -21.55
C THR A 299 7.67 9.61 -20.60
N ILE A 300 7.95 10.52 -19.66
CA ILE A 300 6.91 11.11 -18.81
C ILE A 300 5.88 11.89 -19.62
N SER A 301 6.23 12.36 -20.83
CA SER A 301 5.30 12.98 -21.78
C SER A 301 4.32 11.99 -22.43
N CYS A 302 4.43 10.69 -22.14
CA CYS A 302 3.53 9.65 -22.63
C CYS A 302 2.39 9.29 -21.66
N LEU A 303 2.34 9.92 -20.49
CA LEU A 303 1.28 9.76 -19.51
C LEU A 303 0.00 10.51 -19.94
N ASN A 304 -0.72 9.95 -20.93
CA ASN A 304 -1.81 10.65 -21.62
C ASN A 304 -3.00 11.03 -20.74
N ASP A 305 -3.22 10.28 -19.65
CA ASP A 305 -4.33 10.48 -18.73
C ASP A 305 -3.91 11.09 -17.38
N ILE A 306 -2.66 11.57 -17.26
CA ILE A 306 -2.17 12.14 -15.99
C ILE A 306 -2.93 13.41 -15.64
N GLU A 307 -3.44 13.45 -14.42
CA GLU A 307 -4.17 14.57 -13.84
C GLU A 307 -3.30 15.29 -12.80
N VAL A 308 -2.59 14.53 -11.96
CA VAL A 308 -1.73 15.05 -10.90
C VAL A 308 -0.31 14.49 -11.04
N LEU A 309 0.64 15.37 -11.32
CA LEU A 309 2.06 15.06 -11.38
C LEU A 309 2.81 15.89 -10.33
N ASN A 310 3.16 15.26 -9.22
CA ASN A 310 3.86 15.92 -8.12
C ASN A 310 5.28 15.36 -7.93
N LEU A 311 6.25 16.20 -8.27
CA LEU A 311 7.68 15.91 -8.26
C LEU A 311 8.43 16.77 -7.24
N ALA A 312 7.70 17.51 -6.39
CA ALA A 312 8.26 18.54 -5.53
C ALA A 312 9.25 18.01 -4.50
N HIS A 313 10.11 18.87 -3.95
CA HIS A 313 11.02 18.51 -2.86
C HIS A 313 11.87 17.27 -3.17
N ASN A 314 12.67 17.39 -4.23
CA ASN A 314 13.64 16.40 -4.69
C ASN A 314 14.94 17.10 -5.12
N GLN A 315 15.84 16.36 -5.76
CA GLN A 315 17.10 16.82 -6.33
C GLN A 315 17.10 16.71 -7.87
N LEU A 316 15.91 16.77 -8.50
CA LEU A 316 15.77 16.68 -9.95
C LEU A 316 16.39 17.91 -10.62
N SER A 317 17.01 17.71 -11.78
CA SER A 317 17.77 18.74 -12.50
C SER A 317 17.57 18.65 -14.00
N GLY A 318 18.23 19.55 -14.74
CA GLY A 318 18.08 19.65 -16.19
C GLY A 318 16.86 20.47 -16.59
N GLU A 319 16.40 20.30 -17.83
CA GLU A 319 15.20 20.94 -18.33
C GLU A 319 13.97 20.04 -18.18
N LEU A 320 12.83 20.62 -17.85
CA LEU A 320 11.55 19.92 -17.88
C LEU A 320 11.17 19.60 -19.33
N PRO A 321 10.85 18.34 -19.70
CA PRO A 321 10.58 17.99 -21.09
C PRO A 321 9.42 18.79 -21.69
N ASP A 322 9.59 19.21 -22.95
CA ASP A 322 8.73 20.25 -23.56
C ASP A 322 7.23 19.93 -23.55
N LEU A 323 6.91 18.64 -23.73
CA LEU A 323 5.55 18.15 -23.91
C LEU A 323 4.81 17.89 -22.60
N VAL A 324 5.48 17.90 -21.44
CA VAL A 324 4.83 17.62 -20.15
C VAL A 324 3.70 18.59 -19.88
N CYS A 325 3.91 19.87 -20.16
CA CYS A 325 2.89 20.91 -19.98
C CYS A 325 1.83 20.93 -21.11
N SER A 326 1.96 20.07 -22.12
CA SER A 326 0.95 19.89 -23.17
C SER A 326 0.06 18.66 -22.96
N LEU A 327 0.29 17.92 -21.86
CA LEU A 327 -0.53 16.76 -21.50
C LEU A 327 -1.98 17.17 -21.29
N ARG A 328 -2.87 16.55 -22.05
CA ARG A 328 -4.28 16.95 -22.19
C ARG A 328 -5.09 16.93 -20.89
N SER A 329 -4.77 15.99 -19.99
CA SER A 329 -5.51 15.75 -18.75
C SER A 329 -4.87 16.44 -17.54
N LEU A 330 -3.71 17.08 -17.71
CA LEU A 330 -2.91 17.60 -16.60
C LEU A 330 -3.63 18.76 -15.90
N MET A 331 -4.01 18.52 -14.64
CA MET A 331 -4.70 19.49 -13.79
C MET A 331 -3.76 20.12 -12.76
N ASN A 332 -2.81 19.34 -12.25
CA ASN A 332 -1.82 19.79 -11.29
C ASN A 332 -0.41 19.28 -11.68
N LEU A 333 0.54 20.20 -11.80
CA LEU A 333 1.95 19.91 -11.95
C LEU A 333 2.76 20.73 -10.95
N THR A 334 3.41 20.04 -10.02
CA THR A 334 4.29 20.67 -9.04
C THR A 334 5.69 20.10 -9.20
N VAL A 335 6.64 20.94 -9.60
CA VAL A 335 8.08 20.63 -9.66
C VAL A 335 8.88 21.47 -8.67
N ALA A 336 8.20 22.11 -7.72
CA ALA A 336 8.79 23.05 -6.78
C ALA A 336 9.90 22.41 -5.94
N TYR A 337 10.82 23.22 -5.43
CA TYR A 337 11.93 22.75 -4.58
C TYR A 337 12.79 21.67 -5.25
N ASN A 338 13.19 21.89 -6.51
CA ASN A 338 14.14 21.06 -7.25
C ASN A 338 15.29 21.95 -7.79
N PHE A 339 16.03 21.46 -8.79
CA PHE A 339 17.17 22.14 -9.42
C PHE A 339 16.98 22.20 -10.95
N PHE A 340 15.73 22.28 -11.43
CA PHE A 340 15.46 22.45 -12.86
C PHE A 340 16.05 23.77 -13.36
N SER A 341 16.69 23.74 -14.52
CA SER A 341 17.34 24.88 -15.17
C SER A 341 16.48 25.55 -16.24
N GLY A 342 15.39 24.90 -16.68
CA GLY A 342 14.54 25.41 -17.75
C GLY A 342 13.27 24.59 -17.96
N PHE A 343 12.32 25.16 -18.69
CA PHE A 343 11.11 24.50 -19.18
C PHE A 343 10.60 25.21 -20.44
N SER A 344 9.68 24.57 -21.16
CA SER A 344 9.15 25.08 -22.44
C SER A 344 8.27 26.34 -22.32
N GLN A 345 8.07 27.03 -23.45
CA GLN A 345 7.12 28.15 -23.50
C GLN A 345 5.69 27.70 -23.15
N GLU A 346 5.30 26.46 -23.41
CA GLU A 346 3.98 25.94 -23.02
C GLU A 346 3.81 25.90 -21.50
N CYS A 347 4.82 25.43 -20.77
CA CYS A 347 4.82 25.51 -19.30
C CYS A 347 4.69 26.95 -18.79
N SER A 348 5.28 27.91 -19.51
CA SER A 348 5.18 29.34 -19.17
C SER A 348 3.74 29.87 -19.20
N LYS A 349 2.88 29.32 -20.08
CA LYS A 349 1.47 29.74 -20.19
C LYS A 349 0.62 29.23 -19.02
N LEU A 350 1.00 28.11 -18.42
CA LEU A 350 0.26 27.47 -17.33
C LEU A 350 0.43 28.20 -16.00
N PHE A 351 1.60 28.81 -15.78
CA PHE A 351 1.90 29.64 -14.59
C PHE A 351 0.90 30.78 -14.38
N ILE A 352 0.28 31.28 -15.46
CA ILE A 352 -0.65 32.42 -15.43
C ILE A 352 -2.10 31.95 -15.18
N ARG A 353 -2.39 30.64 -15.29
CA ARG A 353 -3.76 30.16 -15.55
C ARG A 353 -4.52 29.48 -14.41
N ASN A 354 -3.90 28.99 -13.31
CA ASN A 354 -4.63 28.43 -12.15
C ASN A 354 -3.69 27.96 -11.01
N GLY A 355 -4.23 27.81 -9.79
CA GLY A 355 -3.54 27.36 -8.57
C GLY A 355 -3.17 25.87 -8.51
N GLY A 356 -2.75 25.29 -9.63
CA GLY A 356 -2.32 23.88 -9.76
C GLY A 356 -0.93 23.70 -10.37
N PHE A 357 -0.21 24.78 -10.68
CA PHE A 357 1.11 24.72 -11.31
C PHE A 357 2.14 25.44 -10.46
N ASP A 358 3.15 24.72 -9.98
CA ASP A 358 4.19 25.30 -9.14
C ASP A 358 5.60 24.91 -9.62
N PHE A 359 6.33 25.94 -10.06
CA PHE A 359 7.71 25.86 -10.55
C PHE A 359 8.68 26.65 -9.64
N SER A 360 8.23 27.04 -8.44
CA SER A 360 9.03 27.83 -7.51
C SER A 360 10.23 27.04 -6.98
N LEU A 361 11.23 27.75 -6.48
CA LEU A 361 12.40 27.22 -5.79
C LEU A 361 13.13 26.16 -6.63
N ASN A 362 13.31 26.49 -7.90
CA ASN A 362 14.18 25.84 -8.87
C ASN A 362 15.38 26.75 -9.23
N CYS A 363 16.11 26.41 -10.27
CA CYS A 363 17.30 27.12 -10.75
C CYS A 363 17.11 27.70 -12.16
N ILE A 364 15.93 28.28 -12.41
CA ILE A 364 15.53 28.71 -13.75
C ILE A 364 15.91 30.17 -13.99
N PRO A 365 16.84 30.49 -14.92
CA PRO A 365 17.30 31.85 -15.15
C PRO A 365 16.16 32.79 -15.57
N GLY A 366 16.16 34.01 -15.02
CA GLY A 366 15.22 35.06 -15.42
C GLY A 366 13.76 34.85 -14.96
N ARG A 367 13.53 33.96 -13.99
CA ARG A 367 12.21 33.74 -13.36
C ARG A 367 12.21 34.20 -11.90
N ASP A 368 11.03 34.60 -11.44
CA ASP A 368 10.79 34.93 -10.03
C ASP A 368 10.64 33.66 -9.17
N MET A 369 10.75 33.85 -7.85
CA MET A 369 10.59 32.80 -6.84
C MET A 369 11.51 31.59 -7.06
N GLN A 370 12.72 31.81 -7.58
CA GLN A 370 13.74 30.78 -7.77
C GLN A 370 14.69 30.75 -6.57
N ARG A 371 15.48 29.68 -6.44
CA ARG A 371 16.48 29.56 -5.39
C ARG A 371 17.51 30.70 -5.49
N PRO A 372 17.98 31.24 -4.36
CA PRO A 372 19.03 32.24 -4.36
C PRO A 372 20.39 31.62 -4.71
N GLN A 373 21.30 32.41 -5.26
CA GLN A 373 22.71 32.01 -5.32
C GLN A 373 23.29 31.97 -3.90
N PRO A 374 24.18 31.01 -3.57
CA PRO A 374 24.87 30.08 -4.47
C PRO A 374 24.20 28.71 -4.63
N GLU A 375 22.96 28.50 -4.19
CA GLU A 375 22.33 27.17 -4.21
C GLU A 375 22.24 26.57 -5.63
N CYS A 376 22.11 27.41 -6.65
CA CYS A 376 22.07 27.01 -8.06
C CYS A 376 23.44 26.93 -8.74
N SER A 377 24.54 27.18 -8.01
CA SER A 377 25.90 27.10 -8.56
C SER A 377 26.44 25.66 -8.68
N GLY A 378 25.77 24.68 -8.07
CA GLY A 378 26.09 23.27 -8.16
C GLY A 378 24.86 22.43 -8.48
N ILE A 379 25.00 21.45 -9.37
CA ILE A 379 23.94 20.47 -9.67
C ILE A 379 24.09 19.31 -8.67
N PRO A 380 23.14 19.10 -7.74
CA PRO A 380 23.19 17.95 -6.85
C PRO A 380 23.11 16.64 -7.65
N GLY A 381 23.86 15.61 -7.24
CA GLY A 381 23.82 14.32 -7.91
C GLY A 381 24.60 14.27 -9.24
N SER A 382 25.74 14.94 -9.33
CA SER A 382 26.67 14.94 -10.48
C SER A 382 27.33 13.57 -10.77
N GLY A 383 26.71 12.47 -10.35
CA GLY A 383 27.07 11.11 -10.74
C GLY A 383 26.56 10.81 -12.15
N LEU A 384 27.39 10.18 -12.97
CA LEU A 384 27.07 9.78 -14.35
C LEU A 384 25.83 8.88 -14.49
N SER A 385 25.35 8.26 -13.40
CA SER A 385 24.26 7.27 -13.42
C SER A 385 22.89 7.84 -13.78
N CYS A 386 22.65 9.14 -13.56
CA CYS A 386 21.37 9.80 -13.86
C CYS A 386 21.52 10.91 -14.92
N LEU A 387 22.69 11.02 -15.55
CA LEU A 387 22.95 11.95 -16.64
C LEU A 387 22.39 11.36 -17.94
N ARG A 388 21.56 12.15 -18.63
CA ARG A 388 21.06 11.81 -19.96
C ARG A 388 21.82 12.60 -21.02
N ILE A 389 22.12 11.92 -22.11
CA ILE A 389 22.44 12.56 -23.38
C ILE A 389 21.10 12.69 -24.12
N PRO A 390 20.65 13.91 -24.45
CA PRO A 390 19.43 14.11 -25.23
C PRO A 390 19.44 13.25 -26.50
N SER A 391 18.39 12.47 -26.71
CA SER A 391 18.24 11.67 -27.93
C SER A 391 18.08 12.61 -29.13
N ALA A 392 18.80 12.33 -30.22
CA ALA A 392 18.66 13.08 -31.47
C ALA A 392 17.31 12.85 -32.18
N GLN A 393 16.54 11.84 -31.75
CA GLN A 393 15.24 11.50 -32.32
C GLN A 393 14.10 11.94 -31.38
N PRO A 394 13.00 12.50 -31.93
CA PRO A 394 11.81 12.80 -31.16
C PRO A 394 11.23 11.53 -30.54
N LEU A 395 10.83 11.60 -29.27
CA LEU A 395 10.17 10.48 -28.61
C LEU A 395 8.83 10.16 -29.28
N VAL A 396 8.60 8.88 -29.59
CA VAL A 396 7.30 8.37 -30.06
C VAL A 396 6.74 7.41 -29.01
N CYS A 397 5.71 7.85 -28.27
CA CYS A 397 5.13 7.08 -27.17
C CYS A 397 4.64 5.67 -27.58
N GLY A 398 4.20 5.50 -28.82
CA GLY A 398 3.75 4.20 -29.34
C GLY A 398 4.84 3.14 -29.55
N THR A 399 6.13 3.52 -29.50
CA THR A 399 7.27 2.61 -29.75
C THR A 399 8.05 2.25 -28.48
N LEU A 400 7.57 2.64 -27.29
CA LEU A 400 8.30 2.51 -26.03
C LEU A 400 8.64 1.06 -25.65
N LEU A 401 7.72 0.11 -25.90
CA LEU A 401 7.93 -1.30 -25.53
C LEU A 401 9.15 -1.91 -26.23
N GLY A 402 9.35 -1.64 -27.52
CA GLY A 402 10.47 -2.19 -28.29
C GLY A 402 11.84 -1.63 -27.88
N ASN A 403 11.90 -0.38 -27.43
CA ASN A 403 13.15 0.26 -27.01
C ASN A 403 13.57 -0.14 -25.59
N LEU A 404 12.61 -0.39 -24.69
CA LEU A 404 12.89 -0.82 -23.31
C LEU A 404 13.44 -2.26 -23.24
N GLU A 405 12.93 -3.17 -24.07
CA GLU A 405 13.47 -4.54 -24.19
C GLU A 405 14.93 -4.54 -24.72
N ALA A 406 15.26 -3.63 -25.65
CA ALA A 406 16.61 -3.49 -26.19
C ALA A 406 17.61 -2.93 -25.15
N ASN A 407 17.18 -2.00 -24.29
CA ASN A 407 18.05 -1.43 -23.25
C ASN A 407 18.32 -2.41 -22.10
N LEU A 408 17.32 -3.21 -21.69
CA LEU A 408 17.50 -4.20 -20.62
C LEU A 408 18.44 -5.34 -21.02
N THR A 409 18.35 -5.83 -22.26
CA THR A 409 19.24 -6.87 -22.80
C THR A 409 20.69 -6.41 -22.96
N SER A 410 20.93 -5.10 -23.12
CA SER A 410 22.28 -4.53 -23.19
C SER A 410 22.97 -4.41 -21.81
N SER A 411 22.20 -4.35 -20.73
CA SER A 411 22.70 -4.21 -19.36
C SER A 411 23.06 -5.52 -18.67
N SER A 412 22.78 -6.68 -19.30
CA SER A 412 22.98 -8.02 -18.76
C SER A 412 24.19 -8.78 -19.33
N SER A 413 25.16 -8.10 -19.94
CA SER A 413 26.43 -8.73 -20.35
C SER A 413 27.53 -8.37 -19.34
N PRO A 414 28.26 -9.36 -18.77
CA PRO A 414 29.25 -9.13 -17.71
C PRO A 414 30.49 -8.35 -18.16
#